data_AF-A0A951GV16-F1
#
_entry.id   AF-A0A951GV16-F1
#
_cell.length_a   1.000
_cell.length_b   1.000
_cell.length_c   1.000
_cell.angle_alpha   90.00
_cell.angle_beta   90.00
_cell.angle_gamma   90.00
#
_symmetry.space_group_name_H-M   'P 1'
#
loop_
_entity.id
_entity.type
_entity.pdbx_description
1 polymer ?
#
loop_
_entity_poly.entity_id
_entity_poly.type
_entity_poly.pdbx_seq_one_letter_code
_entity_poly.pdbx_strand_id
1 'polypeptide(L)'
;MDRARVIRLLERVAIVVVSLALSIGVIAVMSGGLLAGRDQPGVSAGGGGLGDQFRDLGHAHLRPGELRPGYDSNPPTSGAHVPEPVLRDRSELSDDQLLQALEVGDVVFMYGTDAPPPGLLALARTVAAPFTPALAAAGQAVILARRSGVDGVLGLAWTRIVHVSAANDPLLGSFASAWLGHGAPGR
;
A
#
# COMPACT_ATOMS: atom_id res chain seq x y z
N MET A 1 -21.89 -0.70 -63.95
CA MET A 1 -20.83 -0.23 -63.04
C MET A 1 -19.50 -0.78 -63.53
N ASP A 2 -18.56 0.09 -63.88
CA ASP A 2 -17.26 -0.32 -64.42
C ASP A 2 -16.48 -1.18 -63.43
N ARG A 3 -16.06 -2.36 -63.88
CA ARG A 3 -15.22 -3.30 -63.11
C ARG A 3 -13.97 -2.62 -62.53
N ALA A 4 -13.42 -1.63 -63.26
CA ALA A 4 -12.28 -0.82 -62.85
C ALA A 4 -12.57 0.19 -61.71
N ARG A 5 -13.83 0.59 -61.49
CA ARG A 5 -14.24 1.40 -60.33
C ARG A 5 -14.40 0.53 -59.09
N VAL A 6 -14.96 -0.68 -59.25
CA VAL A 6 -15.14 -1.64 -58.15
C VAL A 6 -13.79 -2.11 -57.60
N ILE A 7 -12.82 -2.42 -58.47
CA ILE A 7 -11.47 -2.84 -58.04
C ILE A 7 -10.76 -1.73 -57.24
N ARG A 8 -10.83 -0.48 -57.70
CA ARG A 8 -10.24 0.67 -56.99
C ARG A 8 -10.92 0.98 -55.66
N LEU A 9 -12.22 0.70 -55.55
CA LEU A 9 -12.94 0.88 -54.28
C LEU A 9 -12.55 -0.21 -53.28
N LEU A 10 -12.44 -1.46 -53.73
CA LEU A 10 -12.02 -2.61 -52.91
C LEU A 10 -10.58 -2.44 -52.40
N GLU A 11 -9.68 -1.95 -53.24
CA GLU A 11 -8.28 -1.68 -52.86
C GLU A 11 -8.19 -0.62 -51.75
N ARG A 12 -8.95 0.48 -51.87
CA ARG A 12 -8.99 1.53 -50.84
C ARG A 12 -9.56 1.03 -49.51
N VAL A 13 -10.62 0.22 -49.57
CA VAL A 13 -11.20 -0.38 -48.36
C VAL A 13 -10.23 -1.36 -47.71
N ALA A 14 -9.53 -2.19 -48.50
CA ALA A 14 -8.54 -3.12 -47.99
C ALA A 14 -7.38 -2.40 -47.29
N ILE A 15 -6.87 -1.30 -47.87
CA ILE A 15 -5.83 -0.47 -47.25
C ILE A 15 -6.30 0.08 -45.89
N VAL A 16 -7.53 0.61 -45.82
CA VAL A 16 -8.07 1.16 -44.56
C VAL A 16 -8.20 0.08 -43.49
N VAL A 17 -8.68 -1.11 -43.84
CA VAL A 17 -8.85 -2.22 -42.89
C VAL A 17 -7.51 -2.73 -42.38
N VAL A 18 -6.52 -2.90 -43.27
CA VAL A 18 -5.16 -3.34 -42.89
C VAL A 18 -4.50 -2.30 -41.98
N SER A 19 -4.65 -1.02 -42.30
CA SER A 19 -4.12 0.09 -41.48
C SER A 19 -4.72 0.08 -40.08
N LEU A 20 -6.04 -0.12 -39.98
CA LEU A 20 -6.74 -0.15 -38.70
C LEU A 20 -6.34 -1.35 -37.84
N ALA A 21 -6.19 -2.54 -38.45
CA ALA A 21 -5.74 -3.73 -37.75
C ALA A 21 -4.31 -3.57 -37.20
N LEU A 22 -3.41 -2.96 -37.99
CA LEU A 22 -2.06 -2.62 -37.55
C LEU A 22 -2.06 -1.64 -36.37
N SER A 23 -2.88 -0.58 -36.43
CA SER A 23 -2.97 0.40 -35.35
C SER A 23 -3.49 -0.22 -34.05
N ILE A 24 -4.52 -1.07 -34.10
CA ILE A 24 -5.04 -1.77 -32.92
C ILE A 24 -3.99 -2.71 -32.32
N GLY A 25 -3.25 -3.44 -33.17
CA GLY A 25 -2.16 -4.31 -32.72
C GLY A 25 -1.04 -3.53 -32.02
N VAL A 26 -0.62 -2.39 -32.57
CA VAL A 26 0.42 -1.54 -31.97
C VAL A 26 -0.03 -0.96 -30.63
N ILE A 27 -1.30 -0.52 -30.52
CA ILE A 27 -1.85 -0.02 -29.25
C ILE A 27 -1.91 -1.15 -28.21
N ALA A 28 -2.35 -2.36 -28.58
CA ALA A 28 -2.38 -3.49 -27.64
C ALA A 28 -0.98 -3.89 -27.13
N VAL A 29 0.04 -3.77 -27.98
CA VAL A 29 1.46 -4.01 -27.61
C VAL A 29 2.02 -2.89 -26.73
N MET A 30 1.72 -1.62 -27.04
CA MET A 30 2.19 -0.46 -26.28
C MET A 30 1.47 -0.26 -24.94
N SER A 31 0.19 -0.67 -24.84
CA SER A 31 -0.62 -0.55 -23.63
C SER A 31 -0.45 -1.72 -22.66
N GLY A 32 0.52 -2.62 -22.88
CA GLY A 32 0.84 -3.71 -21.94
C GLY A 32 -0.25 -4.79 -21.81
N GLY A 33 -1.17 -4.88 -22.77
CA GLY A 33 -2.44 -5.59 -22.61
C GLY A 33 -2.41 -7.12 -22.83
N LEU A 34 -1.28 -7.72 -23.18
CA LEU A 34 -1.22 -9.16 -23.52
C LEU A 34 -0.18 -9.99 -22.74
N LEU A 35 0.46 -9.41 -21.71
CA LEU A 35 1.36 -10.15 -20.80
C LEU A 35 1.11 -9.83 -19.32
N ALA A 36 -0.12 -9.46 -18.93
CA ALA A 36 -0.52 -9.41 -17.53
C ALA A 36 -1.01 -10.80 -17.09
N GLY A 37 -0.08 -11.76 -16.99
CA GLY A 37 -0.41 -13.16 -16.77
C GLY A 37 0.72 -13.93 -16.09
N ARG A 38 0.78 -13.76 -14.76
CA ARG A 38 1.55 -14.54 -13.77
C ARG A 38 3.05 -14.33 -13.77
N ASP A 39 3.53 -13.53 -12.81
CA ASP A 39 4.79 -13.78 -12.13
C ASP A 39 4.74 -13.17 -10.71
N GLN A 40 4.61 -14.04 -9.71
CA GLN A 40 5.23 -13.92 -8.40
C GLN A 40 6.16 -15.14 -8.34
N PRO A 41 7.48 -14.97 -8.18
CA PRO A 41 8.05 -14.56 -6.89
C PRO A 41 9.37 -13.75 -6.95
N GLY A 42 9.71 -13.08 -5.85
CA GLY A 42 11.09 -12.95 -5.38
C GLY A 42 12.04 -11.95 -6.06
N VAL A 43 12.31 -10.85 -5.35
CA VAL A 43 13.51 -9.98 -5.38
C VAL A 43 13.91 -9.31 -6.69
N SER A 44 13.82 -7.97 -6.73
CA SER A 44 14.94 -7.10 -7.11
C SER A 44 14.64 -5.65 -6.73
N ALA A 45 15.59 -5.06 -6.01
CA ALA A 45 15.64 -3.66 -5.67
C ALA A 45 15.58 -2.77 -6.92
N GLY A 46 14.89 -1.63 -6.81
CA GLY A 46 15.14 -0.46 -7.65
C GLY A 46 13.97 0.01 -8.51
N GLY A 47 12.94 0.58 -7.88
CA GLY A 47 12.01 1.50 -8.56
C GLY A 47 10.54 1.32 -8.18
N GLY A 48 10.09 1.92 -7.06
CA GLY A 48 8.65 1.98 -6.75
C GLY A 48 8.22 2.33 -5.31
N GLY A 49 9.03 3.05 -4.52
CA GLY A 49 8.67 3.49 -3.16
C GLY A 49 9.32 2.68 -2.03
N LEU A 50 9.35 3.26 -0.83
CA LEU A 50 9.86 2.61 0.38
C LEU A 50 8.80 1.60 0.87
N GLY A 51 9.04 0.30 0.64
CA GLY A 51 8.16 -0.81 1.01
C GLY A 51 7.23 -1.31 -0.11
N ASP A 52 6.61 -2.46 0.14
CA ASP A 52 5.59 -3.06 -0.72
C ASP A 52 4.31 -2.21 -0.72
N GLN A 53 3.70 -2.07 -1.90
CA GLN A 53 2.46 -1.32 -2.09
C GLN A 53 1.26 -2.27 -2.24
N PHE A 54 0.20 -1.97 -1.52
CA PHE A 54 -1.09 -2.68 -1.57
C PHE A 54 -2.15 -1.80 -2.23
N ARG A 55 -3.28 -2.40 -2.62
CA ARG A 55 -4.39 -1.64 -3.19
C ARG A 55 -5.05 -0.82 -2.09
N ASP A 56 -5.43 0.42 -2.41
CA ASP A 56 -6.29 1.20 -1.52
C ASP A 56 -7.71 0.61 -1.54
N LEU A 57 -8.12 0.02 -0.42
CA LEU A 57 -9.45 -0.55 -0.21
C LEU A 57 -10.46 0.48 0.33
N GLY A 58 -10.07 1.76 0.40
CA GLY A 58 -10.85 2.85 0.98
C GLY A 58 -10.77 2.88 2.51
N HIS A 59 -11.48 3.82 3.10
CA HIS A 59 -11.49 4.07 4.56
C HIS A 59 -12.90 4.24 5.11
N ALA A 60 -13.87 3.47 4.60
CA ALA A 60 -15.25 3.56 5.06
C ALA A 60 -15.37 3.20 6.56
N HIS A 61 -16.03 4.05 7.34
CA HIS A 61 -16.25 3.80 8.76
C HIS A 61 -17.46 2.89 9.00
N LEU A 62 -17.20 1.75 9.63
CA LEU A 62 -18.20 0.75 9.98
C LEU A 62 -18.81 1.04 11.35
N ARG A 63 -20.02 0.52 11.57
CA ARG A 63 -20.62 0.51 12.92
C ARG A 63 -20.08 -0.67 13.72
N PRO A 64 -19.98 -0.56 15.06
CA PRO A 64 -19.64 -1.70 15.91
C PRO A 64 -20.59 -2.89 15.64
N GLY A 65 -20.02 -4.05 15.37
CA GLY A 65 -20.76 -5.28 15.05
C GLY A 65 -21.09 -5.49 13.57
N GLU A 66 -20.78 -4.53 12.70
CA GLU A 66 -20.88 -4.71 11.25
C GLU A 66 -19.80 -5.68 10.73
N LEU A 67 -20.13 -6.41 9.65
CA LEU A 67 -19.22 -7.40 9.07
C LEU A 67 -18.07 -6.69 8.36
N ARG A 68 -16.84 -7.05 8.70
CA ARG A 68 -15.64 -6.52 8.03
C ARG A 68 -15.45 -7.18 6.65
N PRO A 69 -15.08 -6.41 5.62
CA PRO A 69 -14.70 -6.98 4.33
C PRO A 69 -13.38 -7.75 4.46
N GLY A 70 -13.06 -8.55 3.45
CA GLY A 70 -11.73 -9.15 3.34
C GLY A 70 -10.68 -8.10 2.95
N TYR A 71 -9.57 -8.07 3.66
CA TYR A 71 -8.39 -7.27 3.32
C TYR A 71 -7.45 -8.06 2.39
N ASP A 72 -6.59 -7.35 1.65
CA ASP A 72 -5.62 -7.93 0.72
C ASP A 72 -4.20 -8.05 1.30
N SER A 73 -4.04 -7.65 2.56
CA SER A 73 -2.80 -7.65 3.34
C SER A 73 -3.05 -8.13 4.76
N ASN A 74 -2.01 -8.67 5.39
CA ASN A 74 -2.04 -9.10 6.79
C ASN A 74 -0.68 -8.75 7.42
N PRO A 75 -0.56 -7.71 8.28
CA PRO A 75 -1.62 -6.81 8.77
C PRO A 75 -2.34 -6.02 7.65
N PRO A 76 -3.61 -5.62 7.84
CA PRO A 76 -4.30 -4.80 6.85
C PRO A 76 -3.73 -3.37 6.82
N THR A 77 -3.56 -2.81 5.63
CA THR A 77 -3.00 -1.45 5.43
C THR A 77 -4.01 -0.42 4.92
N SER A 78 -5.20 -0.86 4.52
CA SER A 78 -6.35 -0.02 4.17
C SER A 78 -7.62 -0.85 4.25
N GLY A 79 -8.78 -0.18 4.24
CA GLY A 79 -10.09 -0.82 4.20
C GLY A 79 -11.08 -0.26 5.21
N ALA A 80 -12.32 -0.74 5.08
CA ALA A 80 -13.40 -0.35 5.97
C ALA A 80 -13.20 -0.92 7.38
N HIS A 81 -13.32 -0.07 8.41
CA HIS A 81 -13.03 -0.42 9.79
C HIS A 81 -13.89 0.37 10.77
N VAL A 82 -13.95 -0.07 12.03
CA VAL A 82 -14.58 0.72 13.10
C VAL A 82 -13.58 1.77 13.57
N PRO A 83 -13.94 3.07 13.68
CA PRO A 83 -13.00 4.10 14.06
C PRO A 83 -12.64 4.03 15.56
N GLU A 84 -11.61 3.23 15.88
CA GLU A 84 -11.16 3.00 17.25
C GLU A 84 -9.82 3.72 17.52
N PRO A 85 -9.73 4.65 18.49
CA PRO A 85 -8.51 5.39 18.73
C PRO A 85 -7.43 4.54 19.37
N VAL A 86 -6.17 4.82 19.02
CA VAL A 86 -5.00 4.27 19.73
C VAL A 86 -4.72 5.09 20.98
N LEU A 87 -4.91 4.48 22.15
CA LEU A 87 -4.73 5.14 23.44
C LEU A 87 -3.39 4.83 24.10
N ARG A 88 -2.68 3.80 23.64
CA ARG A 88 -1.45 3.32 24.26
C ARG A 88 -0.46 2.81 23.22
N ASP A 89 0.77 3.25 23.37
CA ASP A 89 1.93 2.72 22.66
C ASP A 89 2.45 1.43 23.31
N ARG A 90 3.18 0.62 22.53
CA ARG A 90 3.79 -0.65 22.94
C ARG A 90 2.77 -1.66 23.47
N SER A 91 1.60 -1.71 22.84
CA SER A 91 0.55 -2.68 23.10
C SER A 91 0.15 -3.41 21.82
N GLU A 92 -0.62 -4.48 21.95
CA GLU A 92 -1.24 -5.11 20.79
C GLU A 92 -2.36 -4.20 20.28
N LEU A 93 -2.43 -4.01 18.96
CA LEU A 93 -3.48 -3.24 18.31
C LEU A 93 -4.50 -4.19 17.66
N SER A 94 -5.78 -3.86 17.79
CA SER A 94 -6.80 -4.45 16.93
C SER A 94 -6.61 -4.01 15.48
N ASP A 95 -7.17 -4.75 14.52
CA ASP A 95 -7.15 -4.32 13.11
C ASP A 95 -7.89 -2.98 12.93
N ASP A 96 -8.91 -2.70 13.75
CA ASP A 96 -9.64 -1.42 13.74
C ASP A 96 -8.75 -0.26 14.23
N GLN A 97 -8.02 -0.46 15.33
CA GLN A 97 -7.05 0.52 15.85
C GLN A 97 -5.90 0.76 14.87
N LEU A 98 -5.40 -0.31 14.25
CA LEU A 98 -4.37 -0.23 13.23
C LEU A 98 -4.87 0.60 12.04
N LEU A 99 -6.00 0.21 11.44
CA LEU A 99 -6.54 0.89 10.27
C LEU A 99 -6.90 2.35 10.58
N GLN A 100 -7.41 2.64 11.78
CA GLN A 100 -7.67 4.01 12.20
C GLN A 100 -6.38 4.84 12.29
N ALA A 101 -5.30 4.28 12.82
CA ALA A 101 -4.00 4.97 12.91
C ALA A 101 -3.41 5.22 11.51
N LEU A 102 -3.42 4.20 10.64
CA LEU A 102 -2.92 4.33 9.27
C LEU A 102 -3.78 5.32 8.45
N GLU A 103 -5.10 5.32 8.66
CA GLU A 103 -6.03 6.23 7.98
C GLU A 103 -5.68 7.70 8.26
N VAL A 104 -5.34 8.04 9.50
CA VAL A 104 -5.00 9.44 9.86
C VAL A 104 -3.56 9.80 9.50
N GLY A 105 -2.72 8.83 9.15
CA GLY A 105 -1.35 9.05 8.69
C GLY A 105 -0.26 8.70 9.71
N ASP A 106 -0.61 8.01 10.79
CA ASP A 106 0.41 7.44 11.67
C ASP A 106 1.21 6.35 10.95
N VAL A 107 2.42 6.12 11.44
CA VAL A 107 3.25 4.97 11.04
C VAL A 107 3.30 3.99 12.20
N VAL A 108 3.06 2.70 11.92
CA VAL A 108 3.10 1.65 12.94
C VAL A 108 4.31 0.73 12.75
N PHE A 109 5.12 0.59 13.78
CA PHE A 109 6.20 -0.40 13.84
C PHE A 109 5.75 -1.61 14.66
N MET A 110 5.50 -2.74 13.99
CA MET A 110 5.12 -3.99 14.64
C MET A 110 6.33 -4.88 14.94
N TYR A 111 6.36 -5.49 16.12
CA TYR A 111 7.40 -6.42 16.57
C TYR A 111 6.81 -7.65 17.28
N GLY A 112 7.50 -8.79 17.20
CA GLY A 112 7.01 -10.07 17.74
C GLY A 112 7.31 -10.35 19.21
N THR A 113 8.26 -9.65 19.80
CA THR A 113 8.75 -9.87 21.17
C THR A 113 7.86 -9.21 22.24
N ASP A 114 7.99 -9.62 23.51
CA ASP A 114 7.24 -9.00 24.63
C ASP A 114 7.56 -7.52 24.84
N ALA A 115 8.77 -7.10 24.49
CA ALA A 115 9.24 -5.72 24.55
C ALA A 115 9.80 -5.31 23.18
N PRO A 116 9.79 -3.99 22.84
CA PRO A 116 10.40 -3.51 21.61
C PRO A 116 11.87 -3.96 21.48
N PRO A 117 12.29 -4.43 20.30
CA PRO A 117 13.70 -4.73 20.06
C PRO A 117 14.61 -3.53 20.36
N PRO A 118 15.85 -3.77 20.84
CA PRO A 118 16.80 -2.69 21.13
C PRO A 118 16.96 -1.73 19.95
N GLY A 119 16.94 -0.43 20.24
CA GLY A 119 17.07 0.63 19.23
C GLY A 119 15.77 1.06 18.56
N LEU A 120 14.69 0.26 18.58
CA LEU A 120 13.43 0.61 17.89
C LEU A 120 12.81 1.90 18.43
N LEU A 121 12.78 2.06 19.75
CA LEU A 121 12.26 3.28 20.39
C LEU A 121 13.15 4.50 20.10
N ALA A 122 14.46 4.30 19.99
CA ALA A 122 15.38 5.38 19.66
C ALA A 122 15.16 5.84 18.22
N LEU A 123 14.98 4.90 17.27
CA LEU A 123 14.63 5.19 15.89
C LEU A 123 13.29 5.94 15.77
N ALA A 124 12.25 5.49 16.45
CA ALA A 124 10.95 6.18 16.43
C ALA A 124 11.08 7.64 16.87
N ARG A 125 11.92 7.91 17.89
CA ARG A 125 12.18 9.27 18.40
C ARG A 125 13.02 10.14 17.47
N THR A 126 13.73 9.57 16.49
CA THR A 126 14.40 10.40 15.47
C THR A 126 13.44 10.92 14.41
N VAL A 127 12.26 10.30 14.28
CA VAL A 127 11.26 10.63 13.25
C VAL A 127 10.08 11.40 13.82
N ALA A 128 9.61 11.04 15.02
CA ALA A 128 8.45 11.64 15.66
C ALA A 128 8.69 11.98 17.13
N ALA A 129 7.87 12.89 17.66
CA ALA A 129 7.80 13.14 19.09
C ALA A 129 7.34 11.88 19.86
N PRO A 130 7.62 11.77 21.17
CA PRO A 130 7.12 10.66 21.97
C PRO A 130 5.60 10.52 21.85
N PHE A 131 5.12 9.27 21.76
CA PHE A 131 3.70 8.97 21.60
C PHE A 131 2.86 9.71 22.64
N THR A 132 1.78 10.32 22.15
CA THR A 132 0.63 10.72 22.95
C THR A 132 -0.64 10.35 22.17
N PRO A 133 -1.77 10.08 22.85
CA PRO A 133 -3.04 9.85 22.15
C PRO A 133 -3.44 11.01 21.23
N ALA A 134 -3.06 12.24 21.59
CA ALA A 134 -3.32 13.42 20.76
C ALA A 134 -2.50 13.44 19.47
N LEU A 135 -1.23 13.01 19.50
CA LEU A 135 -0.40 12.90 18.30
C LEU A 135 -0.90 11.78 17.38
N ALA A 136 -1.28 10.63 17.95
CA ALA A 136 -1.86 9.53 17.17
C ALA A 136 -3.19 9.95 16.52
N ALA A 137 -4.08 10.61 17.26
CA ALA A 137 -5.31 11.14 16.68
C ALA A 137 -5.09 12.17 15.56
N ALA A 138 -3.92 12.81 15.51
CA ALA A 138 -3.52 13.77 14.50
C ALA A 138 -2.73 13.16 13.32
N GLY A 139 -2.45 11.84 13.33
CA GLY A 139 -1.64 11.21 12.30
C GLY A 139 -0.16 11.60 12.33
N GLN A 140 0.35 11.97 13.50
CA GLN A 140 1.71 12.49 13.69
C GLN A 140 2.52 11.62 14.66
N ALA A 141 2.10 10.38 14.90
CA ALA A 141 2.79 9.43 15.76
C ALA A 141 3.48 8.31 14.98
N VAL A 142 4.64 7.89 15.49
CA VAL A 142 5.18 6.56 15.24
C VAL A 142 4.76 5.68 16.41
N ILE A 143 3.91 4.69 16.14
CA ILE A 143 3.32 3.80 17.14
C ILE A 143 4.06 2.46 17.11
N LEU A 144 4.56 2.01 18.25
CA LEU A 144 5.15 0.69 18.42
C LEU A 144 4.05 -0.26 18.86
N ALA A 145 3.83 -1.33 18.10
CA ALA A 145 2.79 -2.31 18.39
C ALA A 145 3.36 -3.72 18.50
N ARG A 146 2.89 -4.48 19.48
CA ARG A 146 3.24 -5.90 19.56
C ARG A 146 2.33 -6.70 18.63
N ARG A 147 2.89 -7.67 17.91
CA ARG A 147 2.12 -8.65 17.14
C ARG A 147 2.85 -9.99 17.12
N SER A 148 2.26 -11.00 17.77
CA SER A 148 2.82 -12.36 17.76
C SER A 148 3.00 -12.88 16.33
N GLY A 149 4.10 -13.59 16.08
CA GLY A 149 4.41 -14.18 14.77
C GLY A 149 5.10 -13.23 13.79
N VAL A 150 5.45 -12.01 14.21
CA VAL A 150 6.34 -11.13 13.45
C VAL A 150 7.80 -11.46 13.78
N ASP A 151 8.54 -11.97 12.80
CA ASP A 151 9.99 -12.09 12.87
C ASP A 151 10.64 -10.76 12.43
N GLY A 152 11.43 -10.11 13.28
CA GLY A 152 12.00 -8.79 13.00
C GLY A 152 11.03 -7.63 13.29
N VAL A 153 10.96 -6.65 12.39
CA VAL A 153 10.08 -5.48 12.51
C VAL A 153 9.34 -5.22 11.20
N LEU A 154 8.04 -5.01 11.27
CA LEU A 154 7.23 -4.49 10.16
C LEU A 154 7.00 -3.00 10.34
N GLY A 155 7.26 -2.20 9.32
CA GLY A 155 6.77 -0.83 9.22
C GLY A 155 5.50 -0.79 8.38
N LEU A 156 4.46 -0.15 8.89
CA LEU A 156 3.15 -0.06 8.26
C LEU A 156 2.77 1.42 8.11
N ALA A 157 2.28 1.77 6.93
CA ALA A 157 1.65 3.04 6.62
C ALA A 157 0.43 2.78 5.73
N TRP A 158 -0.40 3.79 5.46
CA TRP A 158 -1.55 3.64 4.56
C TRP A 158 -1.12 3.00 3.23
N THR A 159 -1.69 1.83 2.89
CA THR A 159 -1.37 1.02 1.69
C THR A 159 0.08 0.51 1.56
N ARG A 160 0.88 0.55 2.64
CA ARG A 160 2.32 0.26 2.56
C ARG A 160 2.79 -0.65 3.69
N ILE A 161 3.64 -1.62 3.36
CA ILE A 161 4.35 -2.45 4.34
C ILE A 161 5.83 -2.47 3.98
N VAL A 162 6.70 -2.35 4.98
CA VAL A 162 8.12 -2.71 4.86
C VAL A 162 8.45 -3.76 5.92
N HIS A 163 9.26 -4.75 5.55
CA HIS A 163 9.76 -5.76 6.48
C HIS A 163 11.27 -5.63 6.59
N VAL A 164 11.77 -5.50 7.82
CA VAL A 164 13.19 -5.49 8.13
C VAL A 164 13.52 -6.55 9.18
N SER A 165 14.69 -7.17 9.04
CA SER A 165 15.14 -8.20 9.99
C SER A 165 15.60 -7.62 11.33
N ALA A 166 15.92 -6.32 11.39
CA ALA A 166 16.45 -5.67 12.58
C ALA A 166 15.92 -4.24 12.76
N ALA A 167 15.73 -3.83 14.01
CA ALA A 167 15.19 -2.51 14.36
C ALA A 167 16.12 -1.32 14.05
N ASN A 168 17.41 -1.59 13.79
CA ASN A 168 18.39 -0.58 13.40
C ASN A 168 18.59 -0.49 11.89
N ASP A 169 17.77 -1.19 11.10
CA ASP A 169 17.80 -1.08 9.64
C ASP A 169 17.41 0.35 9.23
N PRO A 170 18.28 1.08 8.50
CA PRO A 170 18.00 2.45 8.09
C PRO A 170 16.74 2.57 7.23
N LEU A 171 16.34 1.49 6.53
CA LEU A 171 15.13 1.48 5.72
C LEU A 171 13.87 1.78 6.56
N LEU A 172 13.84 1.32 7.81
CA LEU A 172 12.70 1.55 8.71
C LEU A 172 12.55 3.03 9.08
N GLY A 173 13.67 3.72 9.27
CA GLY A 173 13.68 5.17 9.50
C GLY A 173 13.25 5.95 8.26
N SER A 174 13.81 5.62 7.09
CA SER A 174 13.40 6.24 5.83
C SER A 174 11.93 6.03 5.53
N PHE A 175 11.42 4.82 5.77
CA PHE A 175 9.99 4.49 5.63
C PHE A 175 9.12 5.40 6.48
N ALA A 176 9.40 5.51 7.78
CA ALA A 176 8.61 6.36 8.67
C ALA A 176 8.69 7.84 8.27
N SER A 177 9.88 8.36 7.94
CA SER A 177 10.02 9.74 7.50
C SER A 177 9.26 10.05 6.20
N ALA A 178 9.12 9.07 5.31
CA ALA A 178 8.43 9.27 4.05
C ALA A 178 6.91 9.21 4.15
N TRP A 179 6.37 8.47 5.13
CA TRP A 179 4.93 8.17 5.21
C TRP A 179 4.23 8.75 6.43
N LEU A 180 4.95 9.27 7.42
CA LEU A 180 4.32 9.94 8.56
C LEU A 180 3.53 11.17 8.09
N GLY A 181 2.28 11.27 8.54
CA GLY A 181 1.32 12.29 8.10
C GLY A 181 0.67 12.01 6.74
N HIS A 182 0.98 10.89 6.09
CA HIS A 182 0.38 10.51 4.80
C HIS A 182 -0.66 9.41 5.01
N GLY A 183 -1.86 9.83 5.41
CA GLY A 183 -3.02 8.97 5.62
C GLY A 183 -3.82 8.67 4.37
N ALA A 184 -5.07 8.24 4.58
CA ALA A 184 -6.01 7.98 3.51
C ALA A 184 -6.34 9.27 2.71
N PRO A 185 -6.67 9.15 1.40
CA PRO A 185 -7.02 10.32 0.59
C PRO A 185 -8.16 11.14 1.21
N GLY A 186 -7.92 12.43 1.42
CA GLY A 186 -8.92 13.37 1.99
C GLY A 186 -8.91 13.49 3.51
N ARG A 187 -7.92 12.91 4.19
CA ARG A 187 -7.65 13.11 5.62
C ARG A 187 -6.64 14.22 5.88
#